data_AF-B7FKJ8-F1
#
_entry.id   AF-B7FKJ8-F1
#
_cell.length_a   1.000
_cell.length_b   1.000
_cell.length_c   1.000
_cell.angle_alpha   90.00
_cell.angle_beta   90.00
_cell.angle_gamma   90.00
#
_symmetry.space_group_name_H-M   'P 1'
#
loop_
_entity.id
_entity.type
_entity.pdbx_description
1 polymer ?
#
loop_
_entity_poly.entity_id
_entity_poly.type
_entity_poly.pdbx_seq_one_letter_code
_entity_poly.pdbx_strand_id
1 'polypeptide(L)'
;MKIQCDVCEKAPATMICCADEAALCAKCDIEVHAANKLASKHQRIHLQSLSNKLPRCDICQDKTAFIFCVEDRALFCEDCDESIHLPGSLSANHQRFLATGIQVAMKSNCAKDDEKNSLGTT
;
A
#
# COMPACT_ATOMS: atom_id res chain seq x y z
N MET A 1 -1.37 11.75 3.60
CA MET A 1 0.09 12.00 3.75
C MET A 1 0.76 11.60 2.44
N LYS A 2 1.75 12.36 1.96
CA LYS A 2 2.52 12.01 0.75
C LYS A 2 3.95 11.68 1.17
N ILE A 3 4.43 10.49 0.81
CA ILE A 3 5.81 10.05 1.05
C ILE A 3 6.71 10.77 0.03
N GLN A 4 7.82 11.37 0.47
CA GLN A 4 8.80 11.99 -0.43
C GLN A 4 9.81 10.96 -0.93
N CYS A 5 10.48 11.26 -2.04
CA CYS A 5 11.53 10.40 -2.57
C CYS A 5 12.82 10.53 -1.74
N ASP A 6 13.37 9.41 -1.29
CA ASP A 6 14.56 9.37 -0.43
C ASP A 6 15.84 9.80 -1.14
N VAL A 7 15.88 9.75 -2.47
CA VAL A 7 17.08 10.08 -3.26
C VAL A 7 17.14 11.58 -3.61
N CYS A 8 16.02 12.15 -4.06
CA CYS A 8 16.00 13.53 -4.55
C CYS A 8 15.37 14.51 -3.57
N GLU A 9 14.60 14.03 -2.59
CA GLU A 9 13.87 14.79 -1.57
C GLU A 9 12.93 15.89 -2.10
N LYS A 10 12.76 15.97 -3.41
CA LYS A 10 12.03 17.06 -4.11
C LYS A 10 10.70 16.61 -4.67
N ALA A 11 10.60 15.34 -5.07
CA ALA A 11 9.41 14.78 -5.70
C ALA A 11 8.72 13.79 -4.75
N PRO A 12 7.38 13.63 -4.83
CA PRO A 12 6.69 12.57 -4.13
C PRO A 12 7.15 11.20 -4.64
N ALA A 13 7.31 10.25 -3.72
CA ALA A 13 7.56 8.87 -4.06
C ALA A 13 6.31 8.26 -4.73
N THR A 14 6.56 7.52 -5.79
CA THR A 14 5.53 6.79 -6.55
C THR A 14 5.73 5.28 -6.46
N MET A 15 6.85 4.84 -5.88
CA MET A 15 7.26 3.46 -5.81
C MET A 15 8.06 3.21 -4.53
N ILE A 16 7.92 2.02 -3.97
CA ILE A 16 8.81 1.50 -2.93
C ILE A 16 9.61 0.35 -3.53
N CYS A 17 10.93 0.41 -3.38
CA CYS A 17 11.80 -0.73 -3.60
C CYS A 17 11.95 -1.51 -2.29
N CYS A 18 11.52 -2.77 -2.27
CA CYS A 18 11.60 -3.58 -1.06
C CYS A 18 13.03 -4.02 -0.72
N ALA A 19 13.90 -4.15 -1.72
CA ALA A 19 15.27 -4.61 -1.51
C ALA A 19 16.17 -3.51 -0.96
N ASP A 20 15.90 -2.26 -1.34
CA ASP A 20 16.65 -1.08 -0.91
C ASP A 20 15.95 -0.33 0.23
N GLU A 21 14.78 -0.83 0.68
CA GLU A 21 13.92 -0.20 1.71
C GLU A 21 13.67 1.29 1.45
N ALA A 22 13.56 1.67 0.17
CA ALA A 22 13.56 3.07 -0.27
C ALA A 22 12.28 3.44 -1.02
N ALA A 23 11.75 4.63 -0.74
CA ALA A 23 10.68 5.27 -1.45
C ALA A 23 11.25 6.15 -2.58
N LEU A 24 10.97 5.80 -3.83
CA LEU A 24 11.54 6.44 -5.01
C LEU A 24 10.45 7.15 -5.83
N CYS A 25 10.78 8.33 -6.35
CA CYS A 25 10.00 8.94 -7.42
C CYS A 25 10.29 8.22 -8.74
N ALA A 26 9.40 8.37 -9.73
CA ALA A 26 9.52 7.68 -11.02
C ALA A 26 10.87 7.91 -11.74
N LYS A 27 11.49 9.08 -11.58
CA LYS A 27 12.81 9.36 -12.18
C LYS A 27 13.92 8.58 -11.47
N CYS A 28 13.99 8.71 -10.14
CA CYS A 28 15.00 8.02 -9.33
C CYS A 28 14.85 6.49 -9.38
N ASP A 29 13.63 5.96 -9.49
CA ASP A 29 13.41 4.52 -9.74
C ASP A 29 14.14 4.05 -11.00
N ILE A 30 13.96 4.75 -12.12
CA ILE A 30 14.61 4.39 -13.38
C ILE A 30 16.14 4.48 -13.23
N GLU A 31 16.65 5.55 -12.64
CA GLU A 31 18.10 5.76 -12.48
C GLU A 31 18.74 4.67 -11.60
N VAL A 32 18.13 4.34 -10.45
CA VAL A 32 18.63 3.32 -9.52
C VAL A 32 18.53 1.92 -10.14
N HIS A 33 17.40 1.58 -10.77
CA HIS A 33 17.16 0.23 -11.27
C HIS A 33 17.69 -0.03 -12.68
N ALA A 34 18.06 1.00 -13.46
CA ALA A 34 18.75 0.85 -14.74
C ALA A 34 20.28 0.79 -14.60
N ALA A 35 20.85 1.27 -13.48
CA ALA A 35 22.29 1.27 -13.26
C ALA A 35 22.89 -0.14 -13.15
N ASN A 36 22.11 -1.14 -12.72
CA ASN A 36 22.57 -2.53 -12.58
C ASN A 36 21.47 -3.54 -12.92
N LYS A 37 21.80 -4.59 -13.70
CA LYS A 37 20.87 -5.69 -14.04
C LYS A 37 20.35 -6.44 -12.81
N LEU A 38 21.09 -6.41 -11.70
CA LEU A 38 20.62 -6.96 -10.42
C LEU A 38 19.52 -6.09 -9.81
N ALA A 39 19.72 -4.76 -9.83
CA ALA A 39 18.75 -3.80 -9.31
C ALA A 39 17.43 -3.86 -10.10
N SER A 40 17.46 -4.09 -11.41
CA SER A 40 16.23 -4.23 -12.21
C SER A 40 15.31 -5.39 -11.75
N LYS A 41 15.84 -6.36 -11.00
CA LYS A 41 15.08 -7.48 -10.43
C LYS A 41 14.48 -7.20 -9.07
N HIS A 42 14.83 -6.07 -8.44
CA HIS A 42 14.29 -5.71 -7.13
C HIS A 42 12.76 -5.69 -7.19
N GLN A 43 12.13 -6.18 -6.14
CA GLN A 43 10.69 -6.09 -6.01
C GLN A 43 10.30 -4.63 -5.79
N ARG A 44 9.45 -4.13 -6.67
CA ARG A 44 8.99 -2.76 -6.69
C ARG A 44 7.48 -2.72 -6.55
N ILE A 45 7.02 -1.92 -5.60
CA ILE A 45 5.60 -1.76 -5.27
C ILE A 45 5.20 -0.34 -5.63
N HIS A 46 4.25 -0.20 -6.53
CA HIS A 46 3.70 1.12 -6.84
C HIS A 46 2.94 1.65 -5.63
N LEU A 47 3.33 2.85 -5.18
CA LEU A 47 2.48 3.67 -4.34
C LEU A 47 1.40 4.23 -5.25
N GLN A 48 0.36 3.44 -5.52
CA GLN A 48 -0.86 4.00 -6.10
C GLN A 48 -1.37 5.04 -5.11
N SER A 49 -1.23 6.32 -5.47
CA SER A 49 -2.06 7.36 -4.89
C SER A 49 -3.48 7.00 -5.28
N LEU A 50 -4.19 6.30 -4.39
CA LEU A 50 -5.62 6.14 -4.51
C LEU A 50 -6.17 7.55 -4.71
N SER A 51 -6.83 7.73 -5.85
CA SER A 51 -7.35 9.03 -6.28
C SER A 51 -8.35 9.53 -5.24
N ASN A 52 -7.83 10.29 -4.27
CA ASN A 52 -8.45 11.29 -3.41
C ASN A 52 -9.80 11.02 -2.73
N LYS A 53 -10.30 9.78 -2.67
CA LYS A 53 -11.53 9.49 -1.91
C LYS A 53 -11.33 8.27 -1.03
N LEU A 54 -10.72 8.52 0.13
CA LEU A 54 -10.95 7.66 1.28
C LEU A 54 -12.47 7.55 1.51
N PRO A 55 -12.97 6.37 1.89
CA PRO A 55 -14.39 6.19 2.19
C PRO A 55 -14.84 7.19 3.26
N ARG A 56 -16.12 7.56 3.22
CA ARG A 56 -16.72 8.39 4.27
C ARG A 56 -16.86 7.57 5.55
N CYS A 57 -16.85 8.23 6.70
CA CYS A 57 -17.17 7.62 7.98
C CYS A 57 -18.56 6.97 7.93
N ASP A 58 -18.68 5.74 8.41
CA ASP A 58 -19.95 5.00 8.41
C ASP A 58 -21.01 5.62 9.35
N ILE A 59 -20.56 6.43 10.31
CA ILE A 59 -21.43 7.08 11.30
C ILE A 59 -21.88 8.46 10.84
N CYS A 60 -20.94 9.39 10.66
CA CYS A 60 -21.30 10.78 10.34
C CYS A 60 -21.50 11.01 8.84
N GLN A 61 -20.97 10.14 7.98
CA GLN A 61 -20.99 10.23 6.51
C GLN A 61 -20.45 11.54 5.91
N ASP A 62 -19.97 12.47 6.74
CA ASP A 62 -19.50 13.79 6.34
C ASP A 62 -17.98 13.80 6.14
N LYS A 63 -17.25 13.25 7.12
CA LYS A 63 -15.78 13.22 7.16
C LYS A 63 -15.22 11.96 6.50
N THR A 64 -13.98 12.03 6.02
CA THR A 64 -13.24 10.85 5.54
C THR A 64 -12.89 9.93 6.71
N ALA A 65 -13.08 8.63 6.51
CA ALA A 65 -12.67 7.61 7.45
C ALA A 65 -11.19 7.29 7.29
N PHE A 66 -10.49 7.26 8.42
CA PHE A 66 -9.06 6.91 8.48
C PHE A 66 -8.82 5.67 9.33
N ILE A 67 -9.82 5.22 10.09
CA ILE A 67 -9.69 4.17 11.09
C ILE A 67 -10.67 3.06 10.74
N PHE A 68 -10.17 1.83 10.67
CA PHE A 68 -10.98 0.62 10.53
C PHE A 68 -10.99 -0.13 11.85
N CYS A 69 -12.17 -0.38 12.38
CA CYS A 69 -12.37 -1.25 13.53
C CYS A 69 -12.74 -2.66 13.04
N VAL A 70 -12.02 -3.68 13.50
CA VAL A 70 -12.21 -5.06 13.04
C VAL A 70 -13.48 -5.67 13.62
N GLU A 71 -13.72 -5.45 14.90
CA GLU A 71 -14.85 -6.00 15.64
C GLU A 71 -16.17 -5.37 15.16
N ASP A 72 -16.19 -4.05 14.94
CA ASP A 72 -17.36 -3.33 14.43
C ASP A 72 -17.51 -3.43 12.90
N ARG A 73 -16.48 -3.93 12.20
CA ARG A 73 -16.40 -4.03 10.73
C ARG A 73 -16.77 -2.71 10.02
N ALA A 74 -16.32 -1.61 10.59
CA ALA A 74 -16.73 -0.27 10.22
C ALA A 74 -15.55 0.70 10.13
N LEU A 75 -15.76 1.75 9.35
CA LEU A 75 -14.81 2.80 9.04
C LEU A 75 -15.21 4.10 9.74
N PHE A 76 -14.31 4.63 10.57
CA PHE A 76 -14.56 5.80 11.39
C PHE A 76 -13.63 6.97 11.02
N CYS A 77 -14.18 8.19 11.12
CA CYS A 77 -13.36 9.39 11.27
C CYS A 77 -12.85 9.51 12.72
N GLU A 78 -11.87 10.38 12.94
CA GLU A 78 -11.24 10.56 14.25
C GLU A 78 -12.25 10.86 15.38
N ASP A 79 -13.20 11.77 15.16
CA ASP A 79 -14.16 12.15 16.22
C ASP A 79 -15.15 11.02 16.55
N CYS A 80 -15.53 10.23 15.53
CA CYS A 80 -16.41 9.09 15.72
C CYS A 80 -15.66 7.93 16.37
N ASP A 81 -14.38 7.73 16.05
CA ASP A 81 -13.54 6.73 16.72
C ASP A 81 -13.43 7.00 18.21
N GLU A 82 -13.12 8.25 18.60
CA GLU A 82 -13.01 8.64 20.01
C GLU A 82 -14.33 8.42 20.75
N SER A 83 -15.46 8.75 20.12
CA SER A 83 -16.79 8.58 20.71
C SER A 83 -17.19 7.11 20.95
N ILE A 84 -16.61 6.16 20.20
CA ILE A 84 -16.91 4.73 20.31
C ILE A 84 -15.88 4.03 21.20
N HIS A 85 -14.60 4.37 21.03
CA HIS A 85 -13.45 3.70 21.66
C HIS A 85 -12.94 4.45 22.90
N LEU A 86 -13.82 5.18 23.59
CA LEU A 86 -13.48 5.85 24.85
C LEU A 86 -12.85 4.85 25.84
N PRO A 87 -11.78 5.23 26.56
CA PRO A 87 -11.19 4.40 27.60
C PRO A 87 -12.24 3.96 28.64
N GLY A 88 -12.35 2.65 28.87
CA GLY A 88 -13.33 2.07 29.80
C GLY A 88 -14.67 1.70 29.18
N SER A 89 -14.88 1.96 27.89
CA SER A 89 -16.02 1.41 27.13
C SER A 89 -15.81 -0.07 26.78
N LEU A 90 -16.90 -0.74 26.39
CA LEU A 90 -16.85 -2.11 25.88
C LEU A 90 -15.99 -2.22 24.61
N SER A 91 -15.99 -1.18 23.79
CA SER A 91 -15.26 -1.14 22.52
C SER A 91 -13.81 -0.65 22.66
N ALA A 92 -13.36 -0.18 23.83
CA ALA A 92 -12.03 0.43 24.02
C ALA A 92 -10.85 -0.45 23.57
N ASN A 93 -11.03 -1.77 23.60
CA ASN A 93 -10.00 -2.76 23.26
C ASN A 93 -10.16 -3.35 21.86
N HIS A 94 -11.03 -2.79 21.02
CA HIS A 94 -11.16 -3.21 19.63
C HIS A 94 -9.86 -2.97 18.85
N GLN A 95 -9.60 -3.85 17.89
CA GLN A 95 -8.43 -3.78 17.04
C GLN A 95 -8.67 -2.73 15.95
N ARG A 96 -7.94 -1.62 16.06
CA ARG A 96 -8.03 -0.45 15.18
C ARG A 96 -6.83 -0.39 14.24
N PHE A 97 -7.10 -0.26 12.94
CA PHE A 97 -6.08 -0.08 11.92
C PHE A 97 -6.26 1.22 11.16
N LEU A 98 -5.16 1.81 10.70
CA LEU A 98 -5.22 2.95 9.80
C LEU A 98 -5.60 2.48 8.39
N ALA A 99 -6.76 2.90 7.92
CA ALA A 99 -7.21 2.75 6.54
C ALA A 99 -6.47 3.76 5.65
N THR A 100 -5.17 3.57 5.45
CA THR A 100 -4.28 4.55 4.80
C THR A 100 -4.50 4.68 3.28
N GLY A 101 -5.41 3.90 2.69
CA GLY A 101 -5.65 3.91 1.24
C GLY A 101 -4.43 3.49 0.40
N ILE A 102 -3.35 3.05 1.04
CA ILE A 102 -2.14 2.55 0.39
C ILE A 102 -2.42 1.11 -0.06
N GLN A 103 -2.61 0.90 -1.36
CA GLN A 103 -2.66 -0.44 -1.94
C GLN A 103 -1.24 -0.92 -2.25
N VAL A 104 -0.80 -1.92 -1.50
CA VAL A 104 0.43 -2.66 -1.77
C VAL A 104 0.05 -3.76 -2.76
N ALA A 105 0.32 -3.56 -4.06
CA ALA A 105 -0.01 -4.56 -5.08
C ALA A 105 0.72 -5.89 -4.79
N MET A 106 -0.03 -6.92 -4.40
CA MET A 106 0.49 -8.28 -4.22
C MET A 106 0.65 -8.93 -5.59
N LYS A 107 1.87 -9.38 -5.93
CA LYS A 107 2.11 -10.16 -7.15
C LYS A 107 1.54 -11.57 -6.99
N SER A 108 0.45 -11.88 -7.68
CA SER A 108 0.08 -13.26 -7.99
C SER A 108 1.10 -13.82 -8.97
N ASN A 109 2.06 -14.60 -8.46
CA ASN A 109 3.05 -15.28 -9.29
C ASN A 109 2.42 -16.58 -9.83
N CYS A 110 1.70 -16.51 -10.96
CA CYS A 110 1.37 -17.72 -11.72
C CYS A 110 2.46 -17.90 -12.78
N ALA A 111 3.36 -18.85 -12.50
CA ALA A 111 4.46 -19.23 -13.37
C ALA A 111 3.91 -19.68 -14.73
N LYS A 112 4.45 -19.10 -15.82
CA LYS A 112 4.38 -19.74 -17.14
C LYS A 112 5.54 -20.71 -17.20
N ASP A 113 5.26 -21.99 -16.97
CA ASP A 113 6.11 -23.07 -17.43
C ASP A 113 5.68 -23.38 -18.87
N ASP A 114 6.37 -22.76 -19.84
CA ASP A 114 6.28 -23.16 -21.25
C ASP A 114 7.36 -24.24 -21.44
N GLU A 115 6.95 -25.48 -21.16
CA GLU A 115 7.75 -26.68 -21.29
C GLU A 115 8.12 -26.91 -22.77
N LYS A 116 9.37 -26.58 -23.11
CA LYS A 116 10.01 -27.11 -24.32
C LYS A 116 10.54 -28.50 -24.00
N ASN A 117 9.86 -29.55 -24.46
CA ASN A 117 10.52 -30.82 -24.74
C ASN A 117 9.99 -31.51 -26.01
N SER A 118 10.85 -31.49 -27.01
CA SER A 118 10.94 -32.41 -28.14
C SER A 118 11.05 -33.87 -27.70
N LEU A 119 10.29 -34.78 -28.30
CA LEU A 119 10.75 -36.04 -28.95
C LEU A 119 9.59 -37.02 -29.20
N GLY A 120 9.63 -37.68 -30.37
CA GLY A 120 8.92 -38.93 -30.66
C GLY A 120 8.32 -38.93 -32.07
N THR A 121 8.99 -39.39 -33.14
CA THR A 121 9.00 -40.79 -33.65
C THR A 121 7.59 -41.40 -33.66
N THR A 122 7.01 -41.87 -34.76
CA THR A 122 7.52 -42.62 -35.93
C THR A 122 6.50 -42.51 -37.06
#